data_AF-W5KDV8-F1
#
_entry.id   AF-W5KDV8-F1
#
_cell.length_a   1.000
_cell.length_b   1.000
_cell.length_c   1.000
_cell.angle_alpha   90.00
_cell.angle_beta   90.00
_cell.angle_gamma   90.00
#
_symmetry.space_group_name_H-M   'P 1'
#
loop_
_entity.id
_entity.type
_entity.pdbx_description
1 polymer ?
#
loop_
_entity_poly.entity_id
_entity_poly.type
_entity_poly.pdbx_seq_one_letter_code
_entity_poly.pdbx_strand_id
1 'polypeptide(L)'
;MGRKEFMWNTILKKEVFGIGAQTEACVMDTNKIAGIQVTVVDTPSWNWVSAEDTSEELKQELKRSSEMLGGGPHAFLLVYPLGAPFVKRHKIAVQEHLELFGSDVWDHTMVLFSRGDWLGEKTVEQHLEGAKEELQWLVKQCKDRYHVLNNKVRTDEMQVVELLEKIKRMNSGKRRQSKKDDLNFAGETSAAAELGEPSSKRQK
;
A
#
# COMPACT_ATOMS: atom_id res chain seq x y z
N MET A 1 17.91 -3.32 -13.63
CA MET A 1 16.67 -2.55 -13.88
C MET A 1 15.52 -3.55 -13.96
N GLY A 2 14.70 -3.62 -12.91
CA GLY A 2 13.54 -4.51 -12.86
C GLY A 2 12.46 -3.93 -13.77
N ARG A 3 12.07 -4.67 -14.80
CA ARG A 3 11.13 -4.23 -15.83
C ARG A 3 9.69 -4.35 -15.29
N LYS A 4 9.03 -3.21 -15.02
CA LYS A 4 7.66 -3.16 -14.49
C LYS A 4 6.67 -3.85 -15.45
N GLU A 5 6.98 -3.84 -16.73
CA GLU A 5 6.18 -4.44 -17.81
C GLU A 5 6.04 -5.96 -17.62
N PHE A 6 7.10 -6.64 -17.13
CA PHE A 6 6.99 -8.07 -16.79
C PHE A 6 6.13 -8.30 -15.56
N MET A 7 6.21 -7.40 -14.58
CA MET A 7 5.39 -7.49 -13.36
C MET A 7 3.92 -7.34 -13.70
N TRP A 8 3.61 -6.40 -14.59
CA TRP A 8 2.27 -6.21 -15.11
C TRP A 8 1.72 -7.44 -15.79
N ASN A 9 2.49 -8.03 -16.73
CA ASN A 9 2.04 -9.22 -17.45
C ASN A 9 1.82 -10.41 -16.50
N THR A 10 2.66 -10.53 -15.46
CA THR A 10 2.48 -11.52 -14.39
C THR A 10 1.21 -11.25 -13.58
N ILE A 11 1.00 -10.01 -13.10
CA ILE A 11 -0.16 -9.64 -12.29
C ILE A 11 -1.44 -9.79 -13.09
N LEU A 12 -1.53 -9.22 -14.29
CA LEU A 12 -2.73 -9.26 -15.12
C LEU A 12 -2.90 -10.55 -15.91
N LYS A 13 -1.95 -11.49 -15.86
CA LYS A 13 -2.00 -12.75 -16.63
C LYS A 13 -2.29 -12.54 -18.13
N LYS A 14 -1.71 -11.49 -18.73
CA LYS A 14 -1.90 -11.11 -20.14
C LYS A 14 -0.61 -10.52 -20.67
N GLU A 15 -0.28 -10.76 -21.93
CA GLU A 15 0.78 -10.02 -22.61
C GLU A 15 0.20 -8.68 -23.08
N VAL A 16 0.27 -7.66 -22.22
CA VAL A 16 -0.29 -6.33 -22.51
C VAL A 16 0.76 -5.40 -23.12
N PHE A 17 2.03 -5.56 -22.73
CA PHE A 17 3.12 -4.69 -23.16
C PHE A 17 4.17 -5.43 -23.98
N GLY A 18 4.55 -4.84 -25.12
CA GLY A 18 5.70 -5.27 -25.90
C GLY A 18 6.98 -5.13 -25.09
N ILE A 19 7.82 -6.17 -25.10
CA ILE A 19 9.08 -6.19 -24.36
C ILE A 19 10.02 -5.14 -24.98
N GLY A 20 10.24 -4.01 -24.30
CA GLY A 20 11.33 -3.08 -24.63
C GLY A 20 10.96 -1.61 -24.86
N ALA A 21 9.69 -1.21 -24.76
CA ALA A 21 9.32 0.20 -24.78
C ALA A 21 9.29 0.77 -23.35
N GLN A 22 9.94 1.91 -23.13
CA GLN A 22 9.76 2.67 -21.90
C GLN A 22 8.33 3.23 -21.89
N THR A 23 7.56 2.96 -20.84
CA THR A 23 6.23 3.53 -20.67
C THR A 23 6.36 5.05 -20.53
N GLU A 24 5.99 5.81 -21.58
CA GLU A 24 6.03 7.28 -21.59
C GLU A 24 4.76 7.90 -20.99
N ALA A 25 3.65 7.16 -20.97
CA ALA A 25 2.36 7.57 -20.43
C ALA A 25 1.72 6.43 -19.63
N CYS A 26 0.88 6.77 -18.65
CA CYS A 26 0.16 5.80 -17.85
C CYS A 26 -0.77 4.93 -18.70
N VAL A 27 -0.71 3.62 -18.47
CA VAL A 27 -1.55 2.65 -19.17
C VAL A 27 -2.35 1.87 -18.15
N MET A 28 -3.66 1.80 -18.35
CA MET A 28 -4.57 1.03 -17.53
C MET A 28 -5.05 -0.20 -18.28
N ASP A 29 -5.07 -1.35 -17.61
CA ASP A 29 -5.75 -2.55 -18.11
C ASP A 29 -6.39 -3.28 -16.92
N THR A 30 -7.37 -4.12 -17.24
CA THR A 30 -8.18 -4.84 -16.25
C THR A 30 -8.32 -6.30 -16.66
N ASN A 31 -8.15 -7.20 -15.70
CA ASN A 31 -8.44 -8.62 -15.89
C ASN A 31 -9.14 -9.24 -14.68
N LYS A 32 -9.78 -10.39 -14.88
CA LYS A 32 -10.41 -11.17 -13.81
C LYS A 32 -9.48 -12.30 -13.36
N ILE A 33 -9.08 -12.28 -12.09
CA ILE A 33 -8.12 -13.22 -11.50
C ILE A 33 -8.79 -13.87 -10.29
N ALA A 34 -8.87 -15.21 -10.28
CA ALA A 34 -9.53 -15.96 -9.20
C ALA A 34 -10.92 -15.42 -8.84
N GLY A 35 -11.68 -14.96 -9.84
CA GLY A 35 -13.02 -14.38 -9.65
C GLY A 35 -13.06 -12.89 -9.32
N ILE A 36 -11.93 -12.26 -8.99
CA ILE A 36 -11.82 -10.84 -8.61
C ILE A 36 -11.46 -10.00 -9.84
N GLN A 37 -12.14 -8.87 -10.04
CA GLN A 37 -11.74 -7.89 -11.05
C GLN A 37 -10.55 -7.09 -10.53
N VAL A 38 -9.44 -7.12 -11.26
CA VAL A 38 -8.19 -6.45 -10.93
C VAL A 38 -7.87 -5.46 -12.03
N THR A 39 -7.87 -4.18 -11.66
CA THR A 39 -7.39 -3.08 -12.51
C THR A 39 -6.02 -2.67 -12.01
N VAL A 40 -5.07 -2.57 -12.92
CA VAL A 40 -3.73 -2.07 -12.63
C VAL A 40 -3.51 -0.82 -13.49
N VAL A 41 -2.68 0.11 -13.03
CA VAL A 41 -2.21 1.26 -13.82
C VAL A 41 -0.68 1.22 -13.83
N ASP A 42 -0.10 1.05 -15.01
CA ASP A 42 1.35 1.13 -15.19
C ASP A 42 1.75 2.60 -15.27
N THR A 43 2.90 2.90 -14.69
CA THR A 43 3.40 4.28 -14.59
C THR A 43 4.76 4.39 -15.23
N PRO A 44 5.06 5.54 -15.86
CA PRO A 44 6.41 5.85 -16.30
C PRO A 44 7.46 5.64 -15.19
N SER A 45 8.66 5.26 -15.60
CA SER A 45 9.79 5.07 -14.68
C SER A 45 10.47 6.40 -14.39
N TRP A 46 10.65 6.71 -13.11
CA TRP A 46 11.50 7.81 -12.62
C TRP A 46 12.95 7.38 -12.38
N ASN A 47 13.33 6.17 -12.83
CA ASN A 47 14.71 5.68 -12.89
C ASN A 47 15.53 5.76 -11.60
N TRP A 48 14.86 5.74 -10.43
CA TRP A 48 15.51 5.86 -9.12
C TRP A 48 16.26 7.19 -8.89
N VAL A 49 15.85 8.23 -9.61
CA VAL A 49 16.37 9.61 -9.52
C VAL A 49 15.41 10.48 -8.69
N SER A 50 15.92 11.53 -8.02
CA SER A 50 15.13 12.45 -7.20
C SER A 50 14.00 13.11 -8.00
N ALA A 51 12.88 13.42 -7.36
CA ALA A 51 11.78 14.12 -8.03
C ALA A 51 12.23 15.53 -8.48
N GLU A 52 13.15 16.18 -7.78
CA GLU A 52 13.72 17.47 -8.16
C GLU A 52 14.42 17.41 -9.54
N ASP A 53 15.02 16.25 -9.84
CA ASP A 53 15.75 15.96 -11.07
C ASP A 53 14.85 15.34 -12.17
N THR A 54 13.54 15.20 -11.94
CA THR A 54 12.58 14.68 -12.92
C THR A 54 11.71 15.78 -13.51
N SER A 55 11.23 15.57 -14.74
CA SER A 55 10.41 16.55 -15.45
C SER A 55 9.03 16.72 -14.79
N GLU A 56 8.41 17.90 -14.95
CA GLU A 56 7.07 18.14 -14.44
C GLU A 56 6.01 17.28 -15.14
N GLU A 57 6.23 16.95 -16.42
CA GLU A 57 5.36 16.03 -17.18
C GLU A 57 5.34 14.65 -16.54
N LEU A 58 6.50 14.14 -16.09
CA LEU A 58 6.57 12.86 -15.38
C LEU A 58 5.76 12.90 -14.08
N LYS A 59 5.90 13.98 -13.29
CA LYS A 59 5.18 14.14 -12.02
C LYS A 59 3.68 14.25 -12.23
N GLN A 60 3.25 14.96 -13.28
CA GLN A 60 1.84 15.05 -13.67
C GLN A 60 1.30 13.68 -14.08
N GLU A 61 2.06 12.90 -14.85
CA GLU A 61 1.65 11.56 -15.27
C GLU A 61 1.54 10.60 -14.08
N LEU A 62 2.47 10.69 -13.12
CA LEU A 62 2.37 9.94 -11.87
C LEU A 62 1.09 10.31 -11.11
N LYS A 63 0.76 11.59 -10.93
CA LYS A 63 -0.49 12.00 -10.25
C LYS A 63 -1.74 11.51 -11.00
N ARG A 64 -1.75 11.69 -12.32
CA ARG A 64 -2.83 11.21 -13.22
C ARG A 64 -3.09 9.72 -13.04
N SER A 65 -2.07 8.91 -12.82
CA SER A 65 -2.21 7.47 -12.61
C SER A 65 -3.21 7.10 -11.50
N SER A 66 -3.23 7.89 -10.41
CA SER A 66 -4.14 7.68 -9.29
C SER A 66 -5.56 8.14 -9.62
N GLU A 67 -5.70 9.23 -10.39
CA GLU A 67 -6.99 9.80 -10.80
C GLU A 67 -7.73 8.92 -11.82
N MET A 68 -6.99 8.15 -12.63
CA MET A 68 -7.59 7.18 -13.55
C MET A 68 -8.41 6.12 -12.81
N LEU A 69 -8.07 5.84 -11.55
CA LEU A 69 -8.81 4.94 -10.67
C LEU A 69 -9.81 5.79 -9.89
N GLY A 70 -11.09 5.81 -10.29
CA GLY A 70 -12.07 6.78 -9.77
C GLY A 70 -12.22 6.85 -8.24
N GLY A 71 -11.92 5.77 -7.50
CA GLY A 71 -11.90 5.74 -6.03
C GLY A 71 -10.50 5.77 -5.41
N GLY A 72 -9.47 6.04 -6.21
CA GLY A 72 -8.07 5.85 -5.89
C GLY A 72 -7.62 4.38 -5.94
N PRO A 73 -6.30 4.13 -5.89
CA PRO A 73 -5.75 2.79 -5.86
C PRO A 73 -6.01 2.09 -4.51
N HIS A 74 -6.32 0.79 -4.58
CA HIS A 74 -6.36 -0.07 -3.40
C HIS A 74 -4.98 -0.28 -2.78
N ALA A 75 -3.92 -0.21 -3.59
CA ALA A 75 -2.54 -0.34 -3.18
C ALA A 75 -1.62 0.34 -4.18
N PHE A 76 -0.54 0.95 -3.67
CA PHE A 76 0.63 1.32 -4.46
C PHE A 76 1.67 0.21 -4.36
N LEU A 77 2.17 -0.27 -5.50
CA LEU A 77 3.17 -1.33 -5.56
C LEU A 77 4.51 -0.73 -5.99
N LEU A 78 5.45 -0.61 -5.04
CA LEU A 78 6.81 -0.16 -5.33
C LEU A 78 7.67 -1.36 -5.75
N VAL A 79 7.90 -1.51 -7.05
CA VAL A 79 8.65 -2.63 -7.61
C VAL A 79 10.15 -2.44 -7.36
N TYR A 80 10.80 -3.38 -6.67
CA TYR A 80 12.24 -3.35 -6.43
C TYR A 80 12.92 -4.70 -6.74
N PRO A 81 13.98 -4.77 -7.56
CA PRO A 81 14.64 -6.04 -7.86
C PRO A 81 15.56 -6.51 -6.73
N LEU A 82 15.36 -7.75 -6.29
CA LEU A 82 16.28 -8.41 -5.38
C LEU A 82 17.68 -8.52 -6.00
N GLY A 83 18.69 -8.42 -5.13
CA GLY A 83 20.10 -8.38 -5.50
C GLY A 83 20.59 -7.05 -6.07
N ALA A 84 19.73 -6.04 -6.21
CA ALA A 84 20.18 -4.68 -6.52
C ALA A 84 20.57 -3.93 -5.22
N PRO A 85 21.56 -3.03 -5.28
CA PRO A 85 21.90 -2.18 -4.14
C PRO A 85 20.83 -1.11 -3.92
N PHE A 86 20.31 -1.02 -2.70
CA PHE A 86 19.46 0.09 -2.27
C PHE A 86 20.33 1.07 -1.48
N VAL A 87 20.47 2.30 -1.99
CA VAL A 87 21.38 3.31 -1.44
C VAL A 87 20.63 4.58 -1.10
N LYS A 88 21.26 5.48 -0.34
CA LYS A 88 20.70 6.78 0.08
C LYS A 88 20.00 7.56 -1.04
N ARG A 89 20.56 7.60 -2.26
CA ARG A 89 19.92 8.26 -3.41
C ARG A 89 18.56 7.64 -3.75
N HIS A 90 18.46 6.31 -3.75
CA HIS A 90 17.21 5.61 -4.02
C HIS A 90 16.18 5.90 -2.93
N LYS A 91 16.60 5.98 -1.66
CA LYS A 91 15.73 6.37 -0.54
C LYS A 91 15.09 7.74 -0.77
N ILE A 92 15.89 8.76 -1.08
CA ILE A 92 15.42 10.13 -1.35
C ILE A 92 14.42 10.12 -2.50
N ALA A 93 14.80 9.46 -3.60
CA ALA A 93 13.97 9.37 -4.79
C ALA A 93 12.62 8.68 -4.54
N VAL A 94 12.59 7.57 -3.80
CA VAL A 94 11.33 6.91 -3.41
C VAL A 94 10.46 7.86 -2.59
N GLN A 95 11.05 8.54 -1.61
CA GLN A 95 10.32 9.40 -0.69
C GLN A 95 9.62 10.53 -1.45
N GLU A 96 10.35 11.28 -2.25
CA GLU A 96 9.80 12.43 -2.98
C GLU A 96 8.73 12.01 -3.99
N HIS A 97 8.93 10.90 -4.69
CA HIS A 97 7.97 10.43 -5.70
C HIS A 97 6.69 9.88 -5.10
N LEU A 98 6.76 9.16 -3.97
CA LEU A 98 5.56 8.67 -3.30
C LEU A 98 4.80 9.83 -2.65
N GLU A 99 5.49 10.80 -2.06
CA GLU A 99 4.85 11.96 -1.43
C GLU A 99 4.09 12.87 -2.43
N LEU A 100 4.29 12.70 -3.75
CA LEU A 100 3.43 13.32 -4.78
C LEU A 100 1.95 12.90 -4.66
N PHE A 101 1.68 11.73 -4.08
CA PHE A 101 0.34 11.19 -3.84
C PHE A 101 -0.24 11.54 -2.46
N GLY A 102 0.49 12.32 -1.65
CA GLY A 102 0.13 12.62 -0.27
C GLY A 102 0.94 11.82 0.75
N SER A 103 1.00 12.30 2.00
CA SER A 103 1.79 11.67 3.06
C SER A 103 1.20 10.34 3.54
N ASP A 104 -0.09 10.11 3.32
CA ASP A 104 -0.81 8.87 3.65
C ASP A 104 -0.60 7.76 2.61
N VAL A 105 0.04 8.04 1.47
CA VAL A 105 0.42 7.04 0.45
C VAL A 105 1.12 5.83 1.05
N TRP A 106 1.93 6.06 2.08
CA TRP A 106 2.72 5.03 2.73
C TRP A 106 1.83 3.96 3.35
N ASP A 107 0.65 4.33 3.89
CA ASP A 107 -0.32 3.40 4.48
C ASP A 107 -0.91 2.43 3.46
N HIS A 108 -0.89 2.82 2.18
CA HIS A 108 -1.40 2.06 1.05
C HIS A 108 -0.27 1.49 0.18
N THR A 109 1.00 1.66 0.55
CA THR A 109 2.15 1.18 -0.22
C THR A 109 2.65 -0.17 0.28
N MET A 110 3.00 -1.05 -0.67
CA MET A 110 3.67 -2.33 -0.46
C MET A 110 4.89 -2.43 -1.37
N VAL A 111 5.99 -2.96 -0.83
CA VAL A 111 7.19 -3.24 -1.63
C VAL A 111 6.98 -4.54 -2.40
N LEU A 112 7.08 -4.49 -3.72
CA LEU A 112 6.98 -5.66 -4.59
C LEU A 112 8.37 -6.06 -5.06
N PHE A 113 8.97 -7.03 -4.36
CA PHE A 113 10.28 -7.55 -4.72
C PHE A 113 10.18 -8.40 -5.98
N SER A 114 10.93 -8.02 -7.01
CA SER A 114 11.10 -8.84 -8.23
C SER A 114 12.40 -9.65 -8.15
N ARG A 115 12.56 -10.61 -9.07
CA ARG A 115 13.71 -11.55 -9.07
C ARG A 115 13.79 -12.40 -7.80
N GLY A 116 12.65 -12.95 -7.37
CA GLY A 116 12.60 -13.85 -6.22
C GLY A 116 13.60 -15.02 -6.30
N ASP A 117 13.93 -15.46 -7.51
CA ASP A 117 14.96 -16.49 -7.78
C ASP A 117 16.36 -16.11 -7.30
N TRP A 118 16.67 -14.82 -7.11
CA TRP A 118 17.96 -14.37 -6.61
C TRP A 118 18.23 -14.79 -5.15
N LEU A 119 17.17 -15.04 -4.37
CA LEU A 119 17.31 -15.43 -2.97
C LEU A 119 17.90 -16.85 -2.80
N GLY A 120 17.78 -17.71 -3.82
CA GLY A 120 18.16 -19.11 -3.72
C GLY A 120 17.37 -19.82 -2.62
N GLU A 121 18.08 -20.36 -1.63
CA GLU A 121 17.48 -21.04 -0.47
C GLU A 121 17.11 -20.09 0.67
N LYS A 122 17.48 -18.81 0.59
CA LYS A 122 17.19 -17.84 1.64
C LYS A 122 15.75 -17.35 1.54
N THR A 123 15.15 -17.03 2.68
CA THR A 123 13.88 -16.30 2.69
C THR A 123 14.12 -14.81 2.48
N VAL A 124 13.06 -14.07 2.12
CA VAL A 124 13.15 -12.61 1.99
C VAL A 124 13.39 -11.94 3.34
N GLU A 125 12.87 -12.51 4.43
CA GLU A 125 13.09 -12.04 5.80
C GLU A 125 14.59 -12.09 6.15
N GLN A 126 15.26 -13.21 5.86
CA GLN A 126 16.69 -13.37 6.07
C GLN A 126 17.50 -12.37 5.23
N HIS A 127 17.03 -12.04 4.01
CA HIS A 127 17.66 -11.01 3.19
C HIS A 127 17.51 -9.61 3.81
N LEU A 128 16.32 -9.27 4.31
CA LEU A 128 16.02 -7.97 4.90
C LEU A 128 16.74 -7.74 6.24
N GLU A 129 16.90 -8.79 7.05
CA GLU A 129 17.65 -8.74 8.31
C GLU A 129 19.12 -8.36 8.07
N GLY A 130 19.74 -8.89 7.00
CA GLY A 130 21.10 -8.56 6.59
C GLY A 130 21.23 -7.35 5.64
N ALA A 131 20.13 -6.65 5.33
CA ALA A 131 20.15 -5.54 4.40
C ALA A 131 20.69 -4.24 5.01
N LYS A 132 21.07 -3.28 4.15
CA LYS A 132 21.46 -1.94 4.59
C LYS A 132 20.26 -1.18 5.17
N GLU A 133 20.57 -0.21 6.03
CA GLU A 133 19.59 0.62 6.74
C GLU A 133 18.58 1.29 5.80
N GLU A 134 18.99 1.67 4.58
CA GLU A 134 18.07 2.31 3.63
C GLU A 134 16.97 1.37 3.12
N LEU A 135 17.29 0.09 2.88
CA LEU A 135 16.28 -0.89 2.48
C LEU A 135 15.38 -1.26 3.66
N GLN A 136 15.97 -1.41 4.84
CA GLN A 136 15.20 -1.65 6.07
C GLN A 136 14.26 -0.47 6.37
N TRP A 137 14.72 0.76 6.16
CA TRP A 137 13.88 1.96 6.27
C TRP A 137 12.70 1.89 5.31
N LEU A 138 12.92 1.52 4.05
CA LEU A 138 11.85 1.43 3.06
C LEU A 138 10.75 0.45 3.50
N VAL A 139 11.15 -0.76 3.90
CA VAL A 139 10.20 -1.79 4.36
C VAL A 139 9.43 -1.34 5.61
N LYS A 140 10.12 -0.67 6.55
CA LYS A 140 9.49 -0.09 7.75
C LYS A 140 8.50 1.03 7.41
N GLN A 141 8.81 1.91 6.45
CA GLN A 141 7.85 2.93 5.98
C GLN A 141 6.59 2.27 5.41
N CYS A 142 6.75 1.15 4.70
CA CYS A 142 5.66 0.32 4.23
C CYS A 142 5.04 -0.59 5.33
N LYS A 143 5.30 -0.35 6.62
CA LYS A 143 4.81 -1.14 7.78
C LYS A 143 4.98 -2.65 7.59
N ASP A 144 6.16 -3.05 7.13
CA ASP A 144 6.54 -4.45 6.85
C ASP A 144 5.67 -5.14 5.78
N ARG A 145 5.02 -4.35 4.92
CA ARG A 145 4.27 -4.88 3.76
C ARG A 145 5.20 -5.07 2.58
N TYR A 146 5.46 -6.33 2.26
CA TYR A 146 6.12 -6.72 1.02
C TYR A 146 5.59 -8.04 0.47
N HIS A 147 5.86 -8.26 -0.82
CA HIS A 147 5.59 -9.50 -1.52
C HIS A 147 6.72 -9.77 -2.53
N VAL A 148 7.02 -11.04 -2.78
CA VAL A 148 8.09 -11.47 -3.69
C VAL A 148 7.47 -12.14 -4.89
N LEU A 149 7.81 -11.66 -6.09
CA LEU A 149 7.45 -12.33 -7.34
C LEU A 149 8.68 -12.94 -8.01
N ASN A 150 8.55 -14.21 -8.36
CA ASN A 150 9.52 -14.95 -9.12
C ASN A 150 9.13 -15.00 -10.60
N ASN A 151 9.68 -14.06 -11.37
CA ASN A 151 9.38 -13.91 -12.81
C ASN A 151 9.87 -15.08 -13.67
N LYS A 152 10.65 -16.04 -13.14
CA LYS A 152 11.01 -17.27 -13.84
C LYS A 152 9.91 -18.33 -13.79
N VAL A 153 9.00 -18.26 -12.83
CA VAL A 153 7.90 -19.22 -12.66
C VAL A 153 6.58 -18.51 -12.97
N ARG A 154 6.40 -18.12 -14.24
CA ARG A 154 5.26 -17.31 -14.70
C ARG A 154 3.89 -17.99 -14.58
N THR A 155 3.89 -19.32 -14.47
CA THR A 155 2.67 -20.14 -14.37
C THR A 155 2.18 -20.29 -12.93
N ASP A 156 2.93 -19.79 -11.94
CA ASP A 156 2.53 -19.89 -10.55
C ASP A 156 1.49 -18.83 -10.22
N GLU A 157 0.23 -19.19 -10.45
CA GLU A 157 -0.91 -18.33 -10.15
C GLU A 157 -1.02 -18.01 -8.66
N MET A 158 -0.43 -18.82 -7.78
CA MET A 158 -0.54 -18.62 -6.33
C MET A 158 0.17 -17.36 -5.87
N GLN A 159 1.28 -16.99 -6.50
CA GLN A 159 2.00 -15.75 -6.16
C GLN A 159 1.10 -14.51 -6.32
N VAL A 160 0.33 -14.46 -7.43
CA VAL A 160 -0.59 -13.35 -7.69
C VAL A 160 -1.79 -13.40 -6.73
N VAL A 161 -2.31 -14.58 -6.42
CA VAL A 161 -3.41 -14.74 -5.45
C VAL A 161 -2.97 -14.26 -4.06
N GLU A 162 -1.80 -14.69 -3.58
CA GLU A 162 -1.23 -14.26 -2.30
C GLU A 162 -1.00 -12.75 -2.23
N LEU A 163 -0.53 -12.13 -3.32
CA LEU A 163 -0.41 -10.67 -3.44
C LEU A 163 -1.78 -9.99 -3.25
N LEU A 164 -2.80 -10.45 -3.96
CA LEU A 164 -4.15 -9.88 -3.87
C LEU A 164 -4.74 -10.05 -2.45
N GLU A 165 -4.49 -11.17 -1.79
CA GLU A 165 -4.90 -11.36 -0.40
C GLU A 165 -4.19 -10.39 0.56
N LYS A 166 -2.89 -10.14 0.38
CA LYS A 166 -2.15 -9.15 1.18
C LYS A 166 -2.73 -7.75 0.99
N ILE A 167 -3.07 -7.36 -0.24
CA ILE A 167 -3.74 -6.09 -0.55
C ILE A 167 -5.12 -6.02 0.12
N LYS A 168 -5.91 -7.10 0.08
CA LYS A 168 -7.21 -7.14 0.75
C LYS A 168 -7.09 -6.97 2.27
N ARG A 169 -6.12 -7.63 2.90
CA ARG A 169 -5.86 -7.50 4.35
C ARG A 169 -5.45 -6.07 4.71
N MET A 170 -4.58 -5.45 3.91
CA MET A 170 -4.17 -4.05 4.08
C MET A 170 -5.38 -3.09 4.15
N ASN A 171 -6.39 -3.31 3.31
CA ASN A 171 -7.58 -2.45 3.23
C ASN A 171 -8.70 -2.83 4.22
N SER A 172 -8.68 -4.03 4.78
CA SER A 172 -9.72 -4.50 5.73
C SER A 172 -9.51 -4.00 7.17
N GLY A 173 -8.33 -3.46 7.48
CA GLY A 173 -7.94 -3.03 8.83
C GLY A 173 -8.63 -1.77 9.37
N LYS A 174 -9.40 -1.03 8.55
CA LYS A 174 -10.03 0.25 8.96
C LYS A 174 -11.41 0.11 9.66
N ARG A 175 -11.92 -1.11 9.95
CA ARG A 175 -13.29 -1.33 10.52
C ARG A 175 -13.39 -1.70 12.01
N ARG A 176 -12.37 -1.48 12.85
CA ARG A 176 -12.45 -1.79 14.31
C ARG A 176 -12.22 -0.62 15.28
N GLN A 177 -12.36 0.64 14.84
CA GLN A 177 -12.33 1.78 15.77
C GLN A 177 -13.44 2.80 15.46
N SER A 178 -14.70 2.37 15.46
CA SER A 178 -15.87 3.25 15.54
C SER A 178 -17.03 2.45 16.14
N LYS A 179 -17.12 2.43 17.48
CA LYS A 179 -18.29 2.10 18.34
C LYS A 179 -17.81 1.74 19.76
N LYS A 180 -17.24 2.72 20.44
CA LYS A 180 -17.26 2.84 21.91
C LYS A 180 -17.03 4.31 22.15
N ASP A 181 -18.14 5.06 22.12
CA ASP A 181 -18.34 6.42 22.65
C ASP A 181 -19.70 6.85 22.07
N ASP A 182 -20.78 6.19 22.53
CA ASP A 182 -22.19 6.61 22.33
C ASP A 182 -23.12 5.65 23.08
N LEU A 183 -22.82 5.38 24.36
CA LEU A 183 -23.78 4.78 25.30
C LEU A 183 -23.47 5.30 26.71
N ASN A 184 -23.57 6.62 26.90
CA ASN A 184 -23.89 7.21 28.21
C ASN A 184 -25.20 7.99 28.06
N PHE A 185 -26.28 7.22 28.10
CA PHE A 185 -27.51 7.47 28.86
C PHE A 185 -27.90 8.93 29.10
N ALA A 186 -28.68 9.49 28.17
CA ALA A 186 -29.65 10.53 28.49
C ALA A 186 -31.05 9.91 28.47
N GLY A 187 -31.82 10.21 29.53
CA GLY A 187 -33.24 9.87 29.69
C GLY A 187 -33.45 8.86 30.83
N GLU A 188 -34.21 9.11 31.88
CA GLU A 188 -35.02 10.27 32.29
C GLU A 188 -35.55 9.94 33.70
N THR A 189 -36.04 10.96 34.36
CA THR A 189 -36.46 11.05 35.76
C THR A 189 -37.77 10.34 36.14
N SER A 190 -37.89 10.08 37.46
CA SER A 190 -39.11 10.15 38.31
C SER A 190 -39.98 8.89 38.48
N ALA A 191 -40.03 8.35 39.71
CA ALA A 191 -41.20 8.46 40.60
C ALA A 191 -41.03 7.58 41.86
N ALA A 192 -41.10 8.19 43.05
CA ALA A 192 -41.76 7.62 44.24
C ALA A 192 -41.85 8.72 45.32
N ALA A 193 -43.08 9.15 45.60
CA ALA A 193 -43.46 9.97 46.72
C ALA A 193 -43.40 9.17 48.03
N GLU A 194 -43.13 9.81 49.16
CA GLU A 194 -44.00 9.78 50.35
C GLU A 194 -43.68 10.98 51.28
N LEU A 195 -44.73 11.42 51.96
CA LEU A 195 -44.92 12.65 52.71
C LEU A 195 -44.43 12.52 54.18
N GLY A 196 -44.03 13.64 54.79
CA GLY A 196 -43.82 13.73 56.24
C GLY A 196 -43.45 15.15 56.70
N GLU A 197 -44.39 15.81 57.35
CA GLU A 197 -44.47 17.24 57.73
C GLU A 197 -43.44 17.76 58.79
N PRO A 198 -43.37 19.09 59.01
CA PRO A 198 -42.26 19.77 59.69
C PRO A 198 -42.40 19.80 61.22
N SER A 199 -41.26 19.82 61.92
CA SER A 199 -41.22 20.02 63.38
C SER A 199 -40.16 21.06 63.76
N SER A 200 -40.64 22.22 64.19
CA SER A 200 -39.90 23.28 64.87
C SER A 200 -39.37 22.81 66.23
N LYS A 201 -38.10 23.12 66.56
CA LYS A 201 -37.62 23.57 67.91
C LYS A 201 -36.10 23.82 67.98
N ARG A 202 -35.76 25.10 68.22
CA ARG A 202 -34.87 25.68 69.26
C ARG A 202 -33.41 25.23 69.51
N GLN A 203 -32.59 26.27 69.80
CA GLN A 203 -31.32 26.37 70.57
C GLN A 203 -30.04 26.02 69.79
N LYS A 204 -28.97 26.83 69.77
CA LYS A 204 -28.48 27.95 70.61
C LYS A 204 -28.00 29.12 69.76
#